data_AF-A0A8T3PS44-F1
#
_entry.id   AF-A0A8T3PS44-F1
#
_cell.length_a   1.000
_cell.length_b   1.000
_cell.length_c   1.000
_cell.angle_alpha   90.00
_cell.angle_beta   90.00
_cell.angle_gamma   90.00
#
_symmetry.space_group_name_H-M   'P 1'
#
loop_
_entity.id
_entity.type
_entity.pdbx_description
1 polymer ?
#
loop_
_entity_poly.entity_id
_entity_poly.type
_entity_poly.pdbx_seq_one_letter_code
_entity_poly.pdbx_strand_id
1 'polypeptide(L)' 'MNDYLGDKMRNAGITAPPDDLRFIEAGILDSFGFVELVAAVEERFGIRVNFDDVDVEVLGTLGGFARTISSSASS' A
#
# COMPACT_ATOMS: atom_id res chain seq x y z
N MET A 1 5.15 16.49 -2.97
CA MET A 1 5.24 15.01 -2.91
C MET A 1 4.29 14.47 -3.97
N ASN A 2 4.81 13.83 -5.01
CA ASN A 2 4.04 13.36 -6.15
C ASN A 2 2.98 12.35 -5.68
N ASP A 3 1.78 12.37 -6.27
CA ASP A 3 0.72 11.37 -6.08
C ASP A 3 1.11 10.06 -6.81
N TYR A 4 2.20 9.44 -6.36
CA TYR A 4 2.93 8.37 -7.05
C TYR A 4 2.07 7.14 -7.32
N LEU A 5 1.23 6.76 -6.36
CA LEU A 5 0.33 5.62 -6.49
C LEU A 5 -0.86 5.95 -7.40
N GLY A 6 -1.40 7.17 -7.32
CA GLY A 6 -2.54 7.58 -8.14
C GLY A 6 -2.18 7.70 -9.62
N ASP A 7 -0.97 8.16 -9.95
CA ASP A 7 -0.49 8.19 -11.35
C ASP A 7 -0.33 6.78 -11.93
N LYS A 8 0.26 5.85 -11.16
CA LYS A 8 0.37 4.43 -11.54
C LYS A 8 -0.99 3.75 -11.72
N MET A 9 -1.94 4.00 -10.82
CA MET A 9 -3.30 3.45 -10.93
C MET A 9 -4.04 3.99 -12.16
N ARG A 10 -3.94 5.29 -12.44
CA ARG A 10 -4.51 5.89 -13.66
C ARG A 10 -3.87 5.31 -14.93
N ASN A 11 -2.55 5.11 -14.94
CA ASN A 11 -1.85 4.50 -16.07
C ASN A 11 -2.32 3.06 -16.31
N ALA A 12 -2.61 2.31 -15.24
CA ALA A 12 -3.20 0.96 -15.31
C ALA A 12 -4.70 0.96 -15.67
N GLY A 13 -5.33 2.12 -15.88
CA GLY A 13 -6.76 2.22 -16.18
C GLY A 13 -7.67 1.99 -14.97
N ILE A 14 -7.11 1.98 -13.76
CA ILE A 14 -7.83 1.70 -12.52
C ILE A 14 -8.30 3.03 -11.92
N THR A 15 -9.62 3.23 -11.91
CA THR A 15 -10.28 4.43 -11.34
C THR A 15 -10.94 4.16 -10.00
N ALA A 16 -11.35 2.91 -9.75
CA ALA A 16 -11.86 2.43 -8.48
C ALA A 16 -11.23 1.05 -8.21
N PRO A 17 -10.08 0.99 -7.52
CA PRO A 17 -9.42 -0.28 -7.25
C PRO A 17 -10.28 -1.14 -6.29
N PRO A 18 -10.45 -2.44 -6.56
CA PRO A 18 -11.06 -3.36 -5.60
C PRO A 18 -10.18 -3.47 -4.34
N ASP A 19 -10.77 -3.86 -3.21
CA ASP A 19 -10.02 -4.02 -1.96
C ASP A 19 -8.98 -5.15 -2.04
N ASP A 20 -9.31 -6.23 -2.76
CA ASP A 20 -8.41 -7.35 -2.97
C ASP A 20 -7.36 -7.09 -4.06
N LEU A 21 -7.24 -5.86 -4.57
CA LEU A 21 -6.24 -5.52 -5.58
C LEU A 21 -4.82 -5.80 -5.06
N ARG A 22 -4.16 -6.78 -5.66
CA ARG A 22 -2.78 -7.17 -5.39
C ARG A 22 -1.80 -6.26 -6.16
N PHE A 23 -1.06 -5.41 -5.45
CA PHE A 23 -0.21 -4.39 -6.08
C PHE A 23 0.85 -4.96 -7.04
N ILE A 24 1.47 -6.07 -6.64
CA ILE A 24 2.54 -6.73 -7.39
C ILE A 24 1.97 -7.50 -8.58
N GLU A 25 0.95 -8.32 -8.35
CA GLU A 25 0.34 -9.16 -9.39
C GLU A 25 -0.33 -8.32 -10.48
N ALA A 26 -0.91 -7.17 -10.11
CA ALA A 26 -1.47 -6.21 -11.05
C ALA A 26 -0.42 -5.38 -11.81
N GLY A 27 0.89 -5.56 -11.51
CA GLY A 27 1.98 -4.82 -12.14
C GLY A 27 2.00 -3.32 -11.81
N ILE A 28 1.29 -2.90 -10.76
CA ILE A 28 1.22 -1.49 -10.34
C ILE A 28 2.54 -1.12 -9.65
N LEU A 29 3.00 -2.01 -8.77
CA LEU A 29 4.27 -1.90 -8.06
C LEU A 29 5.08 -3.17 -8.30
N ASP A 30 6.40 -3.02 -8.33
CA ASP A 30 7.32 -4.14 -8.16
C ASP A 30 7.63 -4.33 -6.67
N SER A 31 8.33 -5.42 -6.33
CA SER A 31 8.67 -5.75 -4.94
C SER A 31 9.36 -4.60 -4.19
N PHE A 32 10.27 -3.88 -4.85
CA PHE A 32 10.92 -2.70 -4.29
C PHE A 32 9.96 -1.51 -4.14
N GLY A 33 9.11 -1.27 -5.13
CA GLY A 33 8.14 -0.18 -5.08
C GLY A 33 7.10 -0.34 -3.96
N PHE A 34 6.82 -1.58 -3.56
CA PHE A 34 5.99 -1.86 -2.39
C PHE A 34 6.68 -1.49 -1.07
N VAL A 35 7.98 -1.78 -0.93
CA VAL A 35 8.76 -1.37 0.24
C VAL A 35 8.86 0.16 0.34
N GLU A 36 9.07 0.84 -0.79
CA GLU A 36 9.06 2.31 -0.85
C GLU A 36 7.68 2.89 -0.49
N LEU A 37 6.59 2.25 -0.91
CA LEU A 37 5.24 2.65 -0.53
C LEU A 37 5.05 2.57 0.99
N VAL A 38 5.46 1.47 1.62
CA VAL A 38 5.37 1.33 3.08
C VAL A 38 6.18 2.42 3.77
N ALA A 39 7.44 2.62 3.38
CA ALA A 39 8.31 3.62 3.98
C ALA A 39 7.76 5.05 3.83
N ALA A 40 7.20 5.39 2.66
CA ALA A 40 6.58 6.69 2.41
C ALA A 40 5.34 6.92 3.28
N VAL A 41 4.55 5.88 3.55
CA VAL A 41 3.41 5.95 4.46
C VAL A 41 3.87 6.10 5.90
N GLU A 42 4.84 5.30 6.35
CA GLU A 42 5.43 5.42 7.68
C GLU A 42 5.93 6.84 7.96
N GLU A 43 6.69 7.41 7.02
CA GLU A 43 7.18 8.79 7.11
C GLU A 43 6.03 9.81 7.14
N ARG A 44 5.04 9.66 6.24
CA ARG A 44 3.94 10.63 6.10
C ARG A 44 3.03 10.67 7.32
N PHE A 45 2.75 9.52 7.92
CA PHE A 45 1.83 9.40 9.06
C PHE A 45 2.55 9.31 10.41
N GLY A 46 3.88 9.22 10.42
CA GLY A 46 4.66 9.04 11.66
C GLY A 46 4.40 7.70 12.34
N ILE A 47 3.99 6.68 11.59
CA ILE A 47 3.69 5.35 12.10
C ILE A 47 4.84 4.39 11.83
N ARG A 48 4.79 3.23 12.47
CA ARG A 48 5.66 2.10 12.15
C ARG A 48 4.82 0.87 11.90
N VAL A 49 4.96 0.28 10.72
CA VAL A 49 4.27 -0.95 10.34
C VAL A 49 5.07 -2.13 10.87
N ASN A 50 4.50 -2.88 11.80
CA ASN A 50 5.12 -4.10 12.29
C ASN A 50 4.73 -5.29 11.39
N PHE A 51 5.60 -5.64 10.47
CA PHE A 51 5.37 -6.76 9.54
C PHE A 51 5.30 -8.13 10.22
N ASP A 52 5.81 -8.27 11.46
CA ASP A 52 5.75 -9.52 12.22
C ASP A 52 4.32 -9.87 12.67
N ASP A 53 3.48 -8.85 12.85
CA ASP A 53 2.08 -8.99 13.30
C ASP A 53 1.09 -9.03 12.13
N VAL A 54 1.57 -8.78 10.90
CA VAL A 54 0.72 -8.64 9.73
C VAL A 54 0.94 -9.78 8.75
N ASP A 55 -0.16 -10.41 8.35
CA ASP A 55 -0.18 -11.40 7.29
C ASP A 55 0.28 -10.76 5.96
N VAL A 56 1.43 -11.21 5.43
CA VAL A 56 2.06 -10.61 4.24
C VAL A 56 1.17 -10.72 3.01
N GLU A 57 0.37 -11.78 2.92
CA GLU A 57 -0.62 -11.92 1.85
C GLU A 57 -1.70 -10.84 1.94
N VAL A 58 -2.19 -10.54 3.14
CA VAL A 58 -3.18 -9.47 3.35
C VAL A 58 -2.56 -8.10 3.11
N LEU A 59 -1.33 -7.87 3.58
CA LEU A 59 -0.63 -6.60 3.36
C LEU A 59 -0.38 -6.31 1.87
N GLY A 60 -0.23 -7.35 1.05
CA GLY A 60 -0.05 -7.24 -0.40
C GLY A 60 -1.29 -6.75 -1.17
N THR A 61 -2.46 -6.67 -0.52
CA THR A 61 -3.68 -6.09 -1.13
C THR A 61 -3.88 -4.64 -0.72
N LEU A 62 -4.60 -3.87 -1.55
CA LEU A 62 -4.94 -2.48 -1.23
C LEU A 62 -5.75 -2.34 0.06
N GLY A 63 -6.77 -3.18 0.23
CA GLY A 63 -7.65 -3.17 1.40
C GLY A 63 -6.91 -3.56 2.67
N GLY A 64 -6.09 -4.62 2.61
CA GLY A 64 -5.29 -5.05 3.74
C GLY A 64 -4.26 -4.00 4.15
N PHE A 65 -3.52 -3.45 3.17
CA PHE A 65 -2.58 -2.35 3.40
C PHE A 65 -3.24 -1.13 4.06
N ALA A 66 -4.35 -0.65 3.51
CA ALA A 66 -5.07 0.51 4.04
C ALA A 66 -5.57 0.27 5.48
N ARG A 67 -6.03 -0.95 5.79
CA ARG A 67 -6.50 -1.31 7.12
C ARG A 67 -5.36 -1.36 8.14
N THR A 68 -4.22 -1.94 7.77
CA THR A 68 -3.02 -1.97 8.61
C THR A 68 -2.60 -0.56 9.00
N ILE A 69 -2.50 0.35 8.02
CA ILE A 69 -2.12 1.74 8.26
C ILE A 69 -3.12 2.44 9.16
N SER A 70 -4.41 2.28 8.91
CA SER A 70 -5.47 2.93 9.68
C SER A 70 -5.45 2.49 11.16
N SER A 71 -5.12 1.23 11.40
CA SER A 71 -4.95 0.70 12.76
C SER A 71 -3.74 1.31 13.46
N SER A 72 -2.61 1.46 12.77
CA SER A 72 -1.37 2.02 13.33
C SER A 72 -1.41 3.53 13.52
N ALA A 73 -2.16 4.26 12.69
CA ALA A 73 -2.26 5.73 12.74
C ALA A 73 -3.22 6.25 13.82
N SER A 74 -4.03 5.38 14.42
CA SER A 74 -5.03 5.76 15.44
C SER A 74 -4.57 5.53 16.88
N SER A 75 -3.30 5.16 17.09
CA SER A 75 -2.70 4.84 18.40
C SER A 75 -1.72 5.91 18.87
#